data_AF-A0AAN7AX50-F1
#
_entry.id   AF-A0AAN7AX50-F1
#
_cell.length_a   1.000
_cell.length_b   1.000
_cell.length_c   1.000
_cell.angle_alpha   90.00
_cell.angle_beta   90.00
_cell.angle_gamma   90.00
#
_symmetry.space_group_name_H-M   'P 1'
#
loop_
_entity.id
_entity.type
_entity.pdbx_description
1 polymer ?
#
loop_
_entity_poly.entity_id
_entity_poly.type
_entity_poly.pdbx_seq_one_letter_code
_entity_poly.pdbx_strand_id
1 'polypeptide(L)'
;MLRRILLSALVALVLWAFLSRAQNFTIQSKPFSGYYTVIGFDASGKLFLPFEYGSGDGTVPYEEVGKEKFFYQWEVCQTYWDFYNWTTLTWRTGGEAINPTCKPVNVTREWV
;
A
#
# COMPACT_ATOMS: atom_id res chain seq x y z
N MET A 1 -38.47 -7.46 -20.49
CA MET A 1 -37.37 -8.04 -19.68
C MET A 1 -36.01 -7.36 -19.92
N LEU A 2 -35.63 -7.00 -21.16
CA LEU A 2 -34.34 -6.38 -21.49
C LEU A 2 -33.96 -5.10 -20.68
N ARG A 3 -34.92 -4.21 -20.42
CA ARG A 3 -34.66 -2.94 -19.71
C ARG A 3 -34.18 -3.10 -18.25
N ARG A 4 -34.56 -4.19 -17.56
CA ARG A 4 -34.16 -4.41 -16.16
C ARG A 4 -32.72 -4.92 -16.04
N ILE A 5 -32.24 -5.66 -17.05
CA ILE A 5 -30.89 -6.21 -17.11
C ILE A 5 -29.87 -5.09 -17.41
N LEU A 6 -30.23 -4.19 -18.33
CA LEU A 6 -29.40 -3.02 -18.66
C LEU A 6 -29.21 -2.07 -17.46
N LEU A 7 -30.27 -1.85 -16.67
CA LEU A 7 -30.20 -0.99 -15.49
C LEU A 7 -29.28 -1.57 -14.40
N SER A 8 -29.33 -2.88 -14.19
CA SER A 8 -28.51 -3.56 -13.17
C SER A 8 -27.04 -3.64 -13.56
N ALA A 9 -26.73 -3.82 -14.85
CA ALA A 9 -25.37 -3.76 -15.37
C ALA A 9 -24.75 -2.35 -15.23
N LEU A 10 -25.53 -1.29 -15.51
CA LEU A 10 -25.10 0.09 -15.34
C LEU A 10 -24.81 0.44 -13.87
N VAL A 11 -25.66 0.00 -12.94
CA VAL A 11 -25.44 0.22 -11.50
C VAL A 11 -24.21 -0.53 -11.01
N ALA A 12 -23.99 -1.78 -11.47
CA ALA A 12 -22.79 -2.54 -11.14
C ALA A 12 -21.51 -1.88 -11.68
N LEU A 13 -21.51 -1.38 -12.92
CA LEU A 13 -20.39 -0.66 -13.52
C LEU A 13 -20.06 0.64 -12.78
N VAL A 14 -21.08 1.40 -12.38
CA VAL A 14 -20.88 2.64 -11.61
C VAL A 14 -20.34 2.33 -10.21
N LEU A 15 -20.89 1.33 -9.51
CA LEU A 15 -20.36 0.90 -8.21
C LEU A 15 -18.92 0.40 -8.31
N TRP A 16 -18.58 -0.33 -9.37
CA TRP A 16 -17.20 -0.79 -9.62
C TRP A 16 -16.24 0.37 -9.91
N ALA A 17 -16.68 1.39 -10.64
CA ALA A 17 -15.90 2.59 -10.91
C ALA A 17 -15.65 3.44 -9.65
N PHE A 18 -16.61 3.48 -8.71
CA PHE A 18 -16.44 4.18 -7.43
C PHE A 18 -15.56 3.42 -6.43
N LEU A 19 -15.54 2.08 -6.48
CA LEU A 19 -14.73 1.24 -5.61
C LEU A 19 -13.27 1.08 -6.08
N SER A 20 -12.95 1.40 -7.34
CA SER A 20 -11.64 1.14 -7.95
C SER A 20 -10.70 2.34 -8.04
N ARG A 21 -11.04 3.48 -7.43
CA ARG A 21 -10.19 4.68 -7.48
C ARG A 21 -8.99 4.55 -6.55
N ALA A 22 -7.99 3.76 -6.97
CA ALA A 22 -6.64 3.88 -6.46
C ALA A 22 -6.14 5.30 -6.76
N GLN A 23 -5.71 6.02 -5.72
CA GLN A 23 -5.06 7.31 -5.89
C GLN A 23 -3.60 7.07 -6.27
N ASN A 24 -3.20 7.53 -7.45
CA ASN A 24 -1.80 7.51 -7.86
C ASN A 24 -1.03 8.51 -6.97
N PHE A 25 -0.04 8.02 -6.22
CA PHE A 25 0.78 8.83 -5.32
C PHE A 25 2.22 8.88 -5.85
N THR A 26 2.67 10.07 -6.23
CA THR A 26 4.03 10.30 -6.74
C THR A 26 4.95 10.74 -5.60
N ILE A 27 5.99 9.97 -5.32
CA ILE A 27 6.99 10.30 -4.29
C ILE A 27 8.06 11.20 -4.93
N GLN A 28 8.22 12.44 -4.43
CA GLN A 28 9.39 13.25 -4.71
C GLN A 28 10.49 12.96 -3.68
N SER A 29 11.66 12.49 -4.14
CA SER A 29 12.79 12.24 -3.25
C SER A 29 13.55 13.54 -2.93
N LYS A 30 13.80 13.79 -1.65
CA LYS A 30 14.80 14.75 -1.16
C LYS A 30 15.99 13.98 -0.57
N PRO A 31 17.22 14.54 -0.61
CA PRO A 31 18.37 13.89 0.03
C PRO A 31 18.13 13.81 1.54
N PHE A 32 18.26 12.60 2.09
CA PHE A 32 18.08 12.29 3.51
C PHE A 32 19.33 11.57 4.04
N SER A 33 19.79 11.94 5.25
CA SER A 33 20.92 11.30 5.94
C SER A 33 20.38 10.33 7.01
N GLY A 34 20.18 9.06 6.65
CA GLY A 34 19.73 8.04 7.59
C GLY A 34 19.88 6.63 7.03
N TYR A 35 19.35 5.64 7.75
CA TYR A 35 19.34 4.25 7.31
C TYR A 35 18.48 4.11 6.04
N TYR A 36 19.02 3.40 5.04
CA TYR A 36 18.29 3.09 3.81
C TYR A 36 17.46 1.84 4.03
N THR A 37 16.16 1.92 3.72
CA THR A 37 15.33 0.74 3.55
C THR A 37 15.38 0.32 2.10
N VAL A 38 15.73 -0.94 1.84
CA VAL A 38 15.65 -1.51 0.49
C VAL A 38 14.18 -1.60 0.09
N ILE A 39 13.86 -1.17 -1.12
CA ILE A 39 12.53 -1.28 -1.72
C ILE A 39 12.64 -1.96 -3.08
N GLY A 40 11.59 -2.65 -3.51
CA GLY A 40 11.52 -3.29 -4.82
C GLY A 40 10.20 -3.02 -5.53
N PHE A 41 10.15 -3.27 -6.84
CA PHE A 41 8.92 -3.24 -7.63
C PHE A 41 8.69 -4.61 -8.24
N ASP A 42 7.48 -5.14 -8.11
CA ASP A 42 7.12 -6.43 -8.70
C ASP A 42 6.91 -6.32 -10.22
N ALA A 43 6.63 -7.45 -10.88
CA ALA A 43 6.37 -7.48 -12.32
C ALA A 43 5.14 -6.67 -12.76
N SER A 44 4.22 -6.37 -11.83
CA SER A 44 3.06 -5.50 -12.05
C SER A 44 3.34 -4.02 -11.72
N GLY A 45 4.58 -3.71 -11.33
CA GLY A 45 5.02 -2.36 -10.97
C GLY A 45 4.59 -1.91 -9.57
N LYS A 46 4.18 -2.82 -8.69
CA LYS A 46 3.81 -2.48 -7.30
C LYS A 46 5.04 -2.47 -6.39
N LEU A 47 5.14 -1.43 -5.58
CA LEU A 47 6.19 -1.26 -4.58
C LEU A 47 6.03 -2.26 -3.43
N PHE A 48 7.12 -2.94 -3.06
CA PHE A 48 7.19 -3.81 -1.90
C PHE A 48 8.43 -3.51 -1.05
N LEU A 49 8.37 -3.93 0.23
CA LEU A 49 9.54 -4.09 1.08
C LEU A 49 9.97 -5.57 1.09
N PRO A 50 11.20 -5.90 0.68
CA PRO A 50 11.76 -7.22 0.89
C PRO A 50 12.11 -7.39 2.37
N PHE A 51 11.75 -8.54 2.91
CA PHE A 51 12.10 -8.92 4.27
C PHE A 51 12.46 -10.40 4.31
N GLU A 52 13.42 -10.73 5.17
CA GLU A 52 13.82 -12.10 5.45
C GLU A 52 13.65 -12.34 6.93
N TYR A 53 12.99 -13.44 7.31
CA TYR A 53 12.93 -13.80 8.71
C TYR A 53 14.28 -14.32 9.17
N GLY A 54 14.81 -13.69 10.23
CA GLY A 54 15.94 -14.22 10.98
C GLY A 54 15.52 -15.35 11.91
N SER A 55 16.46 -16.20 12.29
CA SER A 55 16.27 -17.31 13.24
C SER A 55 16.23 -16.88 14.73
N GLY A 56 16.16 -15.58 15.00
CA GLY A 56 16.57 -15.01 16.28
C GLY A 56 15.61 -15.20 17.47
N ASP A 57 14.30 -15.32 17.23
CA ASP A 57 13.29 -15.34 18.29
C ASP A 57 12.50 -16.66 18.39
N GLY A 58 12.71 -17.60 17.47
CA GLY A 58 12.02 -18.88 17.42
C GLY A 58 10.51 -18.80 17.14
N THR A 59 9.97 -17.61 16.81
CA THR A 59 8.54 -17.43 16.50
C THR A 59 8.22 -17.79 15.06
N VAL A 60 9.25 -17.83 14.21
CA VAL A 60 9.15 -18.18 12.80
C VAL A 60 9.51 -19.66 12.62
N PRO A 61 8.68 -20.46 11.90
CA PRO A 61 9.04 -21.83 11.55
C PRO A 61 10.39 -21.89 10.83
N TYR A 62 11.23 -22.88 11.14
CA TYR A 62 12.60 -22.96 10.61
C TYR A 62 12.62 -22.98 9.07
N GLU A 63 11.64 -23.61 8.45
CA GLU A 63 11.47 -23.66 7.01
C GLU A 63 11.20 -22.28 6.38
N GLU A 64 10.80 -21.27 7.16
CA GLU A 64 10.55 -19.90 6.71
C GLU A 64 11.76 -18.97 6.92
N VAL A 65 12.78 -19.41 7.65
CA VAL A 65 14.04 -18.67 7.81
C VAL A 65 14.79 -18.64 6.48
N GLY A 66 15.38 -17.49 6.13
CA GLY A 66 16.10 -17.35 4.86
C GLY A 66 15.23 -17.16 3.63
N LYS A 67 13.90 -17.30 3.75
CA LYS A 67 12.98 -17.05 2.65
C LYS A 67 12.70 -15.55 2.54
N GLU A 68 12.98 -15.00 1.36
CA GLU A 68 12.59 -13.65 1.01
C GLU A 68 11.06 -13.55 0.91
N LYS A 69 10.50 -12.51 1.54
CA LYS A 69 9.08 -12.18 1.50
C LYS A 69 8.90 -10.73 1.07
N PHE A 70 7.85 -10.49 0.28
CA PHE A 70 7.51 -9.17 -0.24
C PHE A 70 6.25 -8.66 0.45
N PHE A 71 6.38 -7.53 1.13
CA PHE A 71 5.28 -6.90 1.87
C PHE A 71 4.78 -5.64 1.17
N TYR A 72 3.46 -5.57 0.98
CA TYR A 72 2.75 -4.49 0.25
C TYR A 72 1.86 -3.65 1.18
N GLN A 73 2.17 -3.59 2.47
CA GLN A 73 1.34 -2.97 3.51
C GLN A 73 1.44 -1.44 3.50
N TRP A 74 1.27 -0.83 2.33
CA TRP A 74 1.31 0.62 2.14
C TRP A 74 -0.05 1.24 2.43
N GLU A 75 -0.03 2.35 3.15
CA GLU A 75 -1.21 3.13 3.46
C GLU A 75 -0.92 4.61 3.27
N VAL A 76 -1.94 5.33 2.80
CA VAL A 76 -1.92 6.79 2.76
C VAL A 76 -2.77 7.31 3.90
N CYS A 77 -2.17 8.16 4.74
CA CYS A 77 -2.81 8.72 5.93
C CYS A 77 -2.83 10.25 5.84
N GLN A 78 -3.82 10.87 6.48
CA GLN A 78 -3.74 12.28 6.80
C GLN A 78 -2.99 12.44 8.12
N THR A 79 -1.95 13.25 8.10
CA THR A 79 -1.17 13.61 9.27
C THR A 79 -1.52 15.03 9.66
N TYR A 80 -1.91 15.21 10.92
CA TYR A 80 -2.17 16.52 11.51
C TYR A 80 -1.15 16.80 12.60
N TRP A 81 -0.46 17.92 12.49
CA TRP A 81 0.45 18.41 13.52
C TRP A 81 0.32 19.93 13.64
N ASP A 82 0.02 20.39 14.86
CA ASP A 82 -0.29 21.78 15.20
C ASP A 82 -1.41 22.38 14.33
N PHE A 83 -1.06 23.00 13.20
CA PHE A 83 -1.98 23.66 12.25
C PHE A 83 -1.76 23.21 10.80
N TYR A 84 -0.93 22.18 10.60
CA TYR A 84 -0.58 21.67 9.29
C TYR A 84 -1.24 20.31 9.06
N ASN A 85 -1.82 20.16 7.88
CA ASN A 85 -2.33 18.90 7.39
C ASN A 85 -1.57 18.53 6.13
N TRP A 86 -1.03 17.31 6.10
CA TRP A 86 -0.41 16.76 4.92
C TRP A 86 -0.69 15.27 4.79
N THR A 87 -0.58 14.79 3.56
CA THR A 87 -0.73 13.38 3.23
C THR A 87 0.62 12.69 3.38
N THR A 88 0.65 11.58 4.10
CA THR A 88 1.84 10.73 4.25
C THR A 88 1.61 9.35 3.67
N LEU A 89 2.62 8.83 2.99
CA LEU A 89 2.72 7.41 2.68
C LEU A 89 3.43 6.72 3.84
N THR A 90 2.81 5.69 4.41
CA THR A 90 3.35 4.91 5.51
C THR A 90 3.29 3.41 5.22
N TRP A 91 4.13 2.64 5.89
CA TRP A 91 4.11 1.19 5.86
C TRP A 91 3.60 0.65 7.21
N ARG A 92 2.64 -0.26 7.17
CA ARG A 92 2.01 -0.84 8.37
C ARG A 92 2.73 -2.11 8.80
N THR A 93 3.25 -2.11 10.02
CA THR A 93 3.96 -3.24 10.63
C THR A 93 3.04 -4.39 11.07
N GLY A 94 1.76 -4.11 11.33
CA GLY A 94 0.77 -5.11 11.76
C GLY A 94 -0.52 -4.46 12.26
N GLY A 95 -1.56 -5.28 12.51
CA GLY A 95 -2.86 -4.81 13.03
C GLY A 95 -3.59 -3.83 12.09
N GLU A 96 -4.69 -3.21 12.50
CA GLU A 96 -5.27 -2.08 11.74
C GLU A 96 -4.58 -0.77 12.15
N ALA A 97 -4.57 0.22 11.25
CA ALA A 97 -4.04 1.54 11.58
C ALA A 97 -4.89 2.24 12.64
N ILE A 98 -4.25 2.74 13.69
CA ILE A 98 -4.91 3.51 14.76
C ILE A 98 -5.49 4.82 14.21
N ASN A 99 -4.83 5.42 13.22
CA ASN A 99 -5.33 6.62 12.55
C ASN A 99 -6.43 6.23 11.54
N PRO A 100 -7.70 6.60 11.77
CA PRO A 100 -8.83 6.16 10.94
C PRO A 100 -8.83 6.77 9.52
N THR A 101 -7.99 7.79 9.29
CA THR A 101 -7.82 8.40 7.97
C THR A 101 -6.96 7.56 7.05
N CYS A 102 -6.18 6.60 7.58
CA CYS A 102 -5.34 5.72 6.79
C CYS A 102 -6.18 4.85 5.86
N LYS A 103 -5.76 4.79 4.59
CA LYS A 103 -6.36 3.92 3.57
C LYS A 103 -5.28 3.08 2.91
N PRO A 104 -5.50 1.76 2.73
CA PRO A 104 -4.57 0.90 2.02
C PRO A 104 -4.48 1.32 0.56
N VAL A 105 -3.26 1.34 0.03
CA VAL A 105 -2.98 1.71 -1.36
C VAL A 105 -1.98 0.75 -1.99
N ASN A 106 -2.04 0.63 -3.32
CA ASN A 106 -0.93 0.10 -4.10
C ASN A 106 -0.08 1.30 -4.55
N VAL A 107 1.22 1.26 -4.28
CA VAL A 107 2.15 2.28 -4.77
C VAL A 107 2.79 1.75 -6.05
N THR A 108 2.73 2.54 -7.11
CA THR A 108 3.35 2.22 -8.40
C THR A 108 4.31 3.33 -8.81
N ARG A 109 5.25 2.99 -9.70
CA ARG A 109 6.15 3.98 -10.29
C ARG A 109 5.59 4.51 -11.59
N GLU A 110 5.57 5.82 -11.74
CA GLU A 110 5.36 6.50 -13.02
C GLU A 110 6.74 6.91 -13.56
N TRP A 111 7.03 6.55 -14.82
CA TRP A 111 8.23 6.97 -15.52
C TRP A 111 7.95 8.28 -16.23
N VAL A 112 8.77 9.30 -15.96
CA VAL A 112 8.76 10.61 -16.62
C VAL A 112 10.00 10.78 -17.49
#